data_AF-A0A966JW12-F1
#
_entry.id   AF-A0A966JW12-F1
#
_cell.length_a   1.000
_cell.length_b   1.000
_cell.length_c   1.000
_cell.angle_alpha   90.00
_cell.angle_beta   90.00
_cell.angle_gamma   90.00
#
_symmetry.space_group_name_H-M   'P 1'
#
loop_
_entity.id
_entity.type
_entity.pdbx_description
1 polymer ?
#
loop_
_entity_poly.entity_id
_entity_poly.type
_entity_poly.pdbx_seq_one_letter_code
_entity_poly.pdbx_strand_id
1 'polypeptide(L)'
;MSHVMVCGGSVAEWAEMSPDDWRQRTTLVATAARNDGAAWVTIIPYTGAQSDGAQRIVDTLVDHCGGTEFGNRVVVNSDQMVSVIVDPNTDGLQRIATAAASLNGRSISED
;
A
#
# COMPACT_ATOMS: atom_id res chain seq x y z
N MET A 1 -0.13 -3.08 19.15
CA MET A 1 0.03 -2.11 18.06
C MET A 1 -0.94 -2.53 16.96
N SER A 2 -1.87 -1.67 16.58
CA SER A 2 -2.94 -2.00 15.61
C SER A 2 -2.59 -1.49 14.21
N HIS A 3 -3.21 -2.11 13.22
CA HIS A 3 -3.05 -1.82 11.80
C HIS A 3 -4.45 -1.68 11.19
N VAL A 4 -4.71 -0.55 10.55
CA VAL A 4 -5.97 -0.27 9.83
C VAL A 4 -5.80 -0.59 8.34
N MET A 5 -6.84 -1.14 7.73
CA MET A 5 -6.90 -1.36 6.29
C MET A 5 -8.03 -0.55 5.68
N VAL A 6 -7.70 0.24 4.65
CA VAL A 6 -8.64 1.08 3.90
C VAL A 6 -8.79 0.48 2.52
N CYS A 7 -9.91 -0.22 2.30
CA CYS A 7 -10.29 -0.74 0.98
C CYS A 7 -11.26 0.24 0.33
N GLY A 8 -10.81 1.01 -0.65
CA GLY A 8 -11.66 2.02 -1.28
C GLY A 8 -11.00 2.72 -2.45
N GLY A 9 -11.82 3.09 -3.43
CA GLY A 9 -11.38 3.67 -4.71
C GLY A 9 -10.70 2.64 -5.63
N SER A 10 -10.87 2.82 -6.92
CA SER A 10 -10.22 2.02 -7.97
C SER A 10 -8.80 2.50 -8.21
N VAL A 11 -7.94 1.62 -8.69
CA VAL A 11 -6.59 1.98 -9.14
C VAL A 11 -6.61 3.19 -10.11
N ALA A 12 -7.60 3.30 -11.00
CA ALA A 12 -7.73 4.43 -11.91
C ALA A 12 -7.99 5.76 -11.18
N GLU A 13 -8.95 5.79 -10.25
CA GLU A 13 -9.26 6.99 -9.45
C GLU A 13 -8.08 7.46 -8.61
N TRP A 14 -7.26 6.53 -8.11
CA TRP A 14 -6.04 6.86 -7.37
C TRP A 14 -4.88 7.29 -8.29
N ALA A 15 -4.81 6.79 -9.52
CA ALA A 15 -3.79 7.17 -10.49
C ALA A 15 -4.00 8.59 -11.06
N GLU A 16 -5.23 9.10 -11.02
CA GLU A 16 -5.58 10.46 -11.47
C GLU A 16 -5.32 11.55 -10.42
N MET A 17 -4.98 11.15 -9.18
CA MET A 17 -4.66 12.07 -8.09
C MET A 17 -3.44 12.93 -8.40
N SER A 18 -3.51 14.23 -8.09
CA SER A 18 -2.32 15.05 -8.04
C SER A 18 -1.44 14.70 -6.82
N PRO A 19 -0.15 15.09 -6.81
CA PRO A 19 0.69 14.95 -5.62
C PRO A 19 0.12 15.65 -4.37
N ASP A 20 -0.57 16.78 -4.53
CA ASP A 20 -1.23 17.49 -3.43
C ASP A 20 -2.42 16.69 -2.87
N ASP A 21 -3.23 16.07 -3.74
CA ASP A 21 -4.31 15.18 -3.32
C ASP A 21 -3.76 13.98 -2.53
N TRP A 22 -2.64 13.41 -2.98
CA TRP A 22 -1.95 12.32 -2.28
C TRP A 22 -1.46 12.74 -0.89
N ARG A 23 -0.81 13.91 -0.76
CA ARG A 23 -0.37 14.43 0.53
C ARG A 23 -1.55 14.66 1.47
N GLN A 24 -2.62 15.26 0.97
CA GLN A 24 -3.82 15.52 1.77
C GLN A 24 -4.47 14.22 2.25
N ARG A 25 -4.64 13.23 1.36
CA ARG A 25 -5.28 11.95 1.69
C ARG A 25 -4.44 11.12 2.65
N THR A 26 -3.14 10.98 2.41
CA THR A 26 -2.25 10.24 3.32
C THR A 26 -2.21 10.87 4.71
N THR A 27 -2.20 12.20 4.81
CA THR A 27 -2.30 12.93 6.08
C THR A 27 -3.63 12.68 6.79
N LEU A 28 -4.74 12.74 6.06
CA LEU A 28 -6.08 12.48 6.60
C LEU A 28 -6.18 11.07 7.19
N VAL A 29 -5.77 10.07 6.40
CA VAL A 29 -5.84 8.65 6.77
C VAL A 29 -4.92 8.36 7.96
N ALA A 30 -3.70 8.90 7.96
CA ALA A 30 -2.77 8.78 9.08
C ALA A 30 -3.34 9.39 10.36
N THR A 31 -3.97 10.58 10.27
CA THR A 31 -4.58 11.26 11.42
C THR A 31 -5.73 10.44 12.00
N ALA A 32 -6.62 9.92 11.14
CA ALA A 32 -7.73 9.09 11.58
C ALA A 32 -7.24 7.82 12.29
N ALA A 33 -6.25 7.12 11.72
CA ALA A 33 -5.69 5.93 12.32
C ALA A 33 -4.97 6.21 13.65
N ARG A 34 -4.25 7.34 13.74
CA ARG A 34 -3.60 7.76 14.98
C ARG A 34 -4.62 7.98 16.10
N ASN A 35 -5.76 8.59 15.80
CA ASN A 35 -6.82 8.83 16.77
C ASN A 35 -7.41 7.53 17.34
N ASP A 36 -7.38 6.45 16.55
CA ASP A 36 -7.80 5.11 16.95
C ASP A 36 -6.64 4.24 17.49
N GLY A 37 -5.47 4.83 17.72
CA GLY A 37 -4.30 4.17 18.31
C GLY A 37 -3.53 3.23 17.38
N ALA A 38 -3.80 3.28 16.07
CA ALA A 38 -3.06 2.51 15.08
C ALA A 38 -1.74 3.17 14.71
N ALA A 39 -0.75 2.32 14.44
CA ALA A 39 0.58 2.77 14.00
C ALA A 39 0.80 2.62 12.49
N TRP A 40 -0.08 1.85 11.85
CA TRP A 40 -0.02 1.59 10.42
C TRP A 40 -1.40 1.71 9.79
N VAL A 41 -1.40 2.19 8.55
CA VAL A 41 -2.55 2.09 7.65
C VAL A 41 -2.10 1.51 6.33
N THR A 42 -2.85 0.56 5.78
CA THR A 42 -2.69 0.15 4.38
C THR A 42 -3.89 0.61 3.57
N ILE A 43 -3.64 1.43 2.55
CA ILE A 43 -4.60 1.77 1.51
C ILE A 43 -4.48 0.72 0.41
N ILE A 44 -5.60 0.06 0.12
CA ILE A 44 -5.73 -0.94 -0.94
C ILE A 44 -6.78 -0.46 -1.93
N PRO A 45 -6.35 0.20 -3.02
CA PRO A 45 -7.22 0.42 -4.17
C PRO A 45 -7.74 -0.93 -4.68
N TYR A 46 -9.03 -1.00 -5.03
CA TYR A 46 -9.52 -2.20 -5.71
C TYR A 46 -9.08 -2.18 -7.17
N THR A 47 -8.71 -3.35 -7.67
CA THR A 47 -8.38 -3.55 -9.08
C THR A 47 -9.68 -3.45 -9.88
N GLY A 48 -9.80 -2.38 -10.66
CA GLY A 48 -10.77 -2.28 -11.75
C GLY A 48 -10.29 -3.06 -12.99
N ALA A 49 -10.80 -2.73 -14.18
CA ALA A 49 -10.24 -3.25 -15.43
C ALA A 49 -8.70 -3.03 -15.46
N GLN A 50 -7.98 -3.97 -16.08
CA GLN A 50 -6.51 -3.94 -16.21
C GLN A 50 -6.03 -2.54 -16.61
N SER A 51 -5.24 -1.89 -15.75
CA SER A 51 -4.74 -0.54 -15.97
C SER A 51 -3.28 -0.44 -15.54
N ASP A 52 -2.52 0.38 -16.26
CA ASP A 52 -1.19 0.86 -15.89
C ASP A 52 -1.21 1.85 -14.70
N GLY A 53 -2.39 2.13 -14.14
CA GLY A 53 -2.58 3.09 -13.04
C GLY A 53 -1.80 2.71 -11.77
N ALA A 54 -1.56 1.42 -11.53
CA ALA A 54 -0.82 0.99 -10.36
C ALA A 54 0.64 1.49 -10.37
N GLN A 55 1.31 1.49 -11.53
CA GLN A 55 2.65 2.02 -11.64
C GLN A 55 2.65 3.55 -11.49
N ARG A 56 1.68 4.24 -12.09
CA ARG A 56 1.53 5.70 -11.91
C ARG A 56 1.34 6.13 -10.46
N ILE A 57 0.62 5.33 -9.67
CA ILE A 57 0.50 5.55 -8.22
C ILE A 57 1.86 5.43 -7.54
N VAL A 58 2.63 4.39 -7.85
CA VAL A 58 3.97 4.17 -7.30
C VAL A 58 4.87 5.35 -7.63
N ASP A 59 4.98 5.70 -8.92
CA ASP A 59 5.83 6.78 -9.41
C ASP A 59 5.47 8.11 -8.73
N THR A 60 4.19 8.47 -8.68
CA THR A 60 3.72 9.71 -8.03
C THR A 60 4.09 9.77 -6.55
N LEU A 61 3.95 8.66 -5.84
CA LEU A 61 4.24 8.62 -4.41
C LEU A 61 5.75 8.72 -4.12
N VAL A 62 6.57 8.03 -4.92
CA VAL A 62 8.02 8.05 -4.77
C VAL A 62 8.59 9.41 -5.20
N ASP A 63 8.25 9.88 -6.38
CA ASP A 63 8.86 11.07 -6.98
C ASP A 63 8.38 12.38 -6.35
N HIS A 64 7.16 12.39 -5.80
CA HIS A 64 6.52 13.64 -5.37
C HIS A 64 6.00 13.64 -3.94
N CYS A 65 5.88 12.48 -3.28
CA CYS A 65 5.29 12.41 -1.93
C CYS A 65 6.26 11.87 -0.86
N GLY A 66 7.55 11.68 -1.21
CA GLY A 66 8.56 11.17 -0.28
C GLY A 66 8.34 9.70 0.09
N GLY A 67 7.61 8.97 -0.74
CA GLY A 67 7.37 7.54 -0.57
C GLY A 67 8.63 6.73 -0.80
N THR A 68 8.76 5.62 -0.08
CA THR A 68 9.79 4.60 -0.33
C THR A 68 9.13 3.33 -0.86
N GLU A 69 9.60 2.85 -2.02
CA GLU A 69 9.10 1.64 -2.65
C GLU A 69 9.68 0.36 -2.00
N PHE A 70 8.82 -0.63 -1.78
CA PHE A 70 9.16 -1.96 -1.27
C PHE A 70 8.43 -3.04 -2.10
N GLY A 71 9.04 -3.42 -3.22
CA GLY A 71 8.33 -4.18 -4.25
C GLY A 71 7.14 -3.36 -4.75
N ASN A 72 5.96 -3.96 -4.91
CA ASN A 72 4.80 -3.25 -5.46
C ASN A 72 4.05 -2.36 -4.45
N ARG A 73 4.67 -2.00 -3.32
CA ARG A 73 4.09 -1.19 -2.25
C ARG A 73 4.91 0.06 -2.03
N VAL A 74 4.25 1.16 -1.66
CA VAL A 74 4.95 2.39 -1.25
C VAL A 74 4.63 2.71 0.20
N VAL A 75 5.65 3.01 0.97
CA VAL A 75 5.52 3.48 2.36
C VAL A 75 5.73 4.99 2.38
N VAL A 76 4.73 5.72 2.84
CA VAL A 76 4.78 7.15 3.12
C VAL A 76 4.78 7.34 4.63
N ASN A 77 5.87 7.86 5.17
CA ASN A 77 5.94 8.22 6.59
C ASN A 77 5.28 9.57 6.77
N SER A 78 4.18 9.60 7.52
CA SER A 78 3.50 10.85 7.85
C SER A 78 4.11 11.48 9.10
N ASP A 79 3.94 12.80 9.24
CA ASP A 79 4.28 13.53 10.47
C ASP A 79 3.46 13.08 11.70
N GLN A 80 2.46 12.22 11.50
CA GLN A 80 1.55 11.73 12.54
C GLN A 80 2.09 10.51 13.30
N MET A 81 3.35 10.12 13.09
CA MET A 81 3.96 8.88 13.61
C MET A 81 3.20 7.61 13.20
N VAL A 82 2.45 7.69 12.10
CA VAL A 82 1.76 6.58 11.46
C VAL A 82 2.36 6.40 10.08
N SER A 83 2.78 5.17 9.76
CA SER A 83 3.23 4.84 8.42
C SER A 83 2.03 4.46 7.55
N VAL A 84 1.89 5.14 6.41
CA VAL A 84 0.86 4.84 5.41
C VAL A 84 1.49 3.97 4.33
N ILE A 85 0.90 2.80 4.09
CA ILE A 85 1.31 1.85 3.08
C ILE A 85 0.28 1.92 1.95
N VAL A 86 0.71 2.10 0.71
CA VAL A 86 -0.15 2.05 -0.47
C VAL A 86 0.20 0.79 -1.25
N ASP A 87 -0.78 -0.09 -1.45
CA ASP A 87 -0.60 -1.38 -2.14
C ASP A 87 -1.54 -1.47 -3.36
N PRO A 88 -1.18 -0.82 -4.49
CA PRO A 88 -2.04 -0.72 -5.67
C PRO A 88 -2.17 -2.04 -6.45
N ASN A 89 -1.32 -3.04 -6.17
CA ASN A 89 -1.27 -4.32 -6.86
C ASN A 89 -1.65 -5.49 -5.93
N THR A 90 -2.65 -5.29 -5.07
CA THR A 90 -3.04 -6.33 -4.12
C THR A 90 -3.78 -7.47 -4.82
N ASP A 91 -3.03 -8.48 -5.27
CA ASP A 91 -3.56 -9.82 -5.54
C ASP A 91 -3.21 -10.76 -4.38
N GLY A 92 -4.13 -10.90 -3.45
CA GLY A 92 -3.96 -11.76 -2.26
C GLY A 92 -3.82 -13.24 -2.63
N LEU A 93 -4.52 -13.72 -3.66
CA LEU A 93 -4.46 -15.12 -4.09
C LEU A 93 -3.11 -15.44 -4.72
N GLN A 94 -2.64 -14.59 -5.63
CA GLN A 94 -1.33 -14.75 -6.23
C GLN A 94 -0.23 -14.68 -5.17
N ARG A 95 -0.34 -13.79 -4.19
CA ARG A 95 0.63 -13.72 -3.07
C ARG A 95 0.67 -15.00 -2.25
N ILE A 96 -0.49 -15.55 -1.90
CA ILE A 96 -0.57 -16.81 -1.16
C ILE A 96 0.01 -17.95 -2.01
N ALA A 97 -0.32 -18.02 -3.30
CA ALA A 97 0.20 -19.04 -4.21
C ALA A 97 1.73 -18.96 -4.32
N THR A 98 2.29 -17.76 -4.49
CA THR A 98 3.74 -17.53 -4.53
C THR A 98 4.41 -17.91 -3.22
N ALA A 99 3.84 -17.53 -2.07
CA ALA A 99 4.38 -17.89 -0.77
C ALA A 99 4.37 -19.41 -0.56
N ALA A 100 3.26 -20.08 -0.87
CA ALA A 100 3.14 -21.53 -0.78
C ALA A 100 4.16 -22.26 -1.68
N ALA A 101 4.36 -21.78 -2.92
CA ALA A 101 5.36 -22.32 -3.82
C ALA A 101 6.79 -22.17 -3.27
N SER A 102 7.10 -21.04 -2.64
CA SER A 102 8.42 -20.79 -2.04
C SER A 102 8.72 -21.67 -0.82
N LEU A 103 7.69 -22.09 -0.07
CA LEU A 103 7.83 -23.01 1.05
C LEU A 103 8.08 -24.44 0.58
N ASN A 104 7.40 -24.89 -0.48
CA ASN A 104 7.61 -26.23 -1.06
C ASN A 104 9.00 -26.41 -1.70
N GLY A 105 9.64 -25.32 -2.14
CA GLY A 105 11.02 -25.34 -2.66
C GLY A 105 12.10 -25.36 -1.57
N ARG A 106 11.74 -25.15 -0.30
CA ARG A 106 12.65 -25.24 0.84
C ARG A 106 12.37 -26.56 1.53
N SER A 107 13.18 -27.59 1.24
CA SER A 107 13.26 -28.75 2.10
C SER A 107 13.42 -28.26 3.53
N ILE A 108 12.45 -28.56 4.39
CA ILE A 108 12.57 -28.30 5.82
C ILE A 108 13.66 -29.27 6.28
N SER A 109 14.90 -28.80 6.34
CA SER A 109 15.93 -29.48 7.10
C SER A 109 15.58 -29.25 8.57
N GLU A 110 15.05 -30.29 9.20
CA GLU A 110 15.06 -30.43 10.65
C GLU A 110 16.53 -30.65 11.06
N ASP A 111 17.08 -29.72 11.86
CA ASP A 111 18.26 -29.97 12.69
C ASP A 111 17.83 -30.68 13.99
#